data_AF-A0A399EQ36-F1
#
_entry.id   AF-A0A399EQ36-F1
#
_cell.length_a   1.000
_cell.length_b   1.000
_cell.length_c   1.000
_cell.angle_alpha   90.00
_cell.angle_beta   90.00
_cell.angle_gamma   90.00
#
_symmetry.space_group_name_H-M   'P 1'
#
loop_
_entity.id
_entity.type
_entity.pdbx_description
1 polymer ?
#
loop_
_entity_poly.entity_id
_entity_poly.type
_entity_poly.pdbx_seq_one_letter_code
_entity_poly.pdbx_strand_id
1 'polypeptide(L)'
;MKRIPLVLLGIGLVLVLTACPQTPPSGDPYDITLRFTGTPTPSQQVAFNAAAARWQQVITQGFASINLNFPANACASGFPAFSGSVDDILIDAAVVSIDGPGGILGYAGPCLTRNSNDLTVYGIMEFDSADLASLEASGQLDEVIFHEMGHVLGIGTLWNYNRSLLSGAGTPNPTFLGTNAVREWQALGGSGNVPVENTGGSGTRDSHWRESVFNNEIMTGFLDSGANPLSKVTIGSMEDLGYSVNYSAADPYTLPGPAPMSASKTPLNIILIKPKGSR
;
A
#
# COMPACT_ATOMS: atom_id res chain seq x y z
N MET A 1 -70.81 -14.03 -14.33
CA MET A 1 -69.78 -12.97 -14.46
C MET A 1 -69.09 -12.76 -13.13
N LYS A 2 -67.84 -13.20 -12.97
CA LYS A 2 -66.76 -12.49 -12.27
C LYS A 2 -65.47 -13.30 -12.44
N ARG A 3 -64.41 -12.57 -12.74
CA ARG A 3 -63.15 -13.01 -13.35
C ARG A 3 -62.24 -13.72 -12.33
N ILE A 4 -61.54 -14.74 -12.81
CA ILE A 4 -60.32 -15.28 -12.20
C ILE A 4 -59.18 -14.25 -12.43
N PRO A 5 -58.21 -14.14 -11.50
CA PRO A 5 -56.84 -14.16 -11.98
C PRO A 5 -55.97 -15.20 -11.25
N LEU A 6 -55.29 -15.94 -12.12
CA LEU A 6 -54.11 -16.77 -12.01
C LEU A 6 -53.06 -16.23 -11.01
N VAL A 7 -52.70 -17.05 -10.02
CA VAL A 7 -51.51 -16.82 -9.17
C VAL A 7 -50.30 -17.35 -9.93
N LEU A 8 -49.40 -16.45 -10.33
CA LEU A 8 -48.14 -16.76 -11.00
C LEU A 8 -47.10 -17.21 -9.96
N LEU A 9 -46.42 -18.33 -10.21
CA LEU A 9 -45.24 -18.77 -9.47
C LEU A 9 -44.12 -17.71 -9.55
N GLY A 10 -43.62 -17.26 -8.40
CA GLY A 10 -42.36 -16.51 -8.31
C GLY A 10 -41.18 -17.48 -8.14
N ILE A 11 -40.56 -17.84 -9.27
CA ILE A 11 -39.28 -18.55 -9.32
C ILE A 11 -38.17 -17.60 -8.86
N GLY A 12 -37.23 -18.12 -8.06
CA GLY A 12 -36.14 -17.37 -7.46
C GLY A 12 -35.30 -16.60 -8.47
N LEU A 13 -35.07 -15.31 -8.18
CA LEU A 13 -34.10 -14.51 -8.91
C LEU A 13 -32.70 -14.86 -8.39
N VAL A 14 -32.04 -15.81 -9.07
CA VAL A 14 -30.58 -15.96 -8.98
C VAL A 14 -30.00 -14.77 -9.73
N LEU A 15 -29.37 -13.86 -8.99
CA LEU A 15 -28.58 -12.76 -9.57
C LEU A 15 -27.30 -13.37 -10.17
N VAL A 16 -27.31 -13.69 -11.46
CA VAL A 16 -26.09 -14.05 -12.19
C VAL A 16 -25.37 -12.75 -12.51
N LEU A 17 -24.37 -12.40 -11.70
CA LEU A 17 -23.39 -11.37 -12.04
C LEU A 17 -22.49 -11.93 -13.15
N THR A 18 -22.82 -11.65 -14.41
CA THR A 18 -21.86 -11.78 -15.51
C THR A 18 -20.82 -10.68 -15.36
N ALA A 19 -19.70 -11.00 -14.73
CA ALA A 19 -18.48 -10.23 -14.87
C ALA A 19 -17.99 -10.43 -16.32
N CYS A 20 -18.15 -9.43 -17.17
CA CYS A 20 -17.36 -9.36 -18.39
C CYS A 20 -15.95 -8.97 -17.95
N PRO A 21 -14.90 -9.78 -18.18
CA PRO A 21 -13.54 -9.30 -17.98
C PRO A 21 -13.30 -8.21 -19.02
N GLN A 22 -13.55 -6.96 -18.66
CA GLN A 22 -13.03 -5.85 -19.41
C GLN A 22 -11.52 -5.94 -19.19
N THR A 23 -10.77 -6.40 -20.18
CA THR A 23 -9.35 -6.09 -20.24
C THR A 23 -9.21 -4.57 -20.16
N PRO A 24 -8.33 -4.01 -19.32
CA PRO A 24 -8.12 -2.56 -19.27
C PRO A 24 -7.87 -2.02 -20.68
N PRO A 25 -8.38 -0.83 -21.02
CA PRO A 25 -8.08 -0.20 -22.29
C PRO A 25 -6.56 -0.16 -22.51
N SER A 26 -6.10 -0.45 -23.72
CA SER A 26 -4.67 -0.31 -24.06
C SER A 26 -4.23 1.14 -23.81
N GLY A 27 -3.22 1.34 -22.97
CA GLY A 27 -2.70 2.66 -22.63
C GLY A 27 -3.45 3.38 -21.50
N ASP A 28 -4.27 2.65 -20.74
CA ASP A 28 -4.89 3.13 -19.49
C ASP A 28 -3.82 3.31 -18.40
N PRO A 29 -3.47 4.54 -17.98
CA PRO A 29 -2.47 4.77 -16.94
C PRO A 29 -3.02 4.42 -15.56
N TYR A 30 -2.15 3.98 -14.64
CA TYR A 30 -2.58 3.68 -13.28
C TYR A 30 -3.06 4.96 -12.56
N ASP A 31 -4.25 4.93 -11.98
CA ASP A 31 -4.83 6.02 -11.19
C ASP A 31 -4.89 5.73 -9.69
N ILE A 32 -4.61 6.74 -8.87
CA ILE A 32 -4.81 6.69 -7.42
C ILE A 32 -5.80 7.78 -7.05
N THR A 33 -7.03 7.39 -6.76
CA THR A 33 -8.05 8.32 -6.28
C THR A 33 -7.96 8.46 -4.76
N LEU A 34 -7.76 9.70 -4.28
CA LEU A 34 -7.72 10.03 -2.86
C LEU A 34 -9.04 10.65 -2.39
N ARG A 35 -9.54 10.21 -1.23
CA ARG A 35 -10.65 10.86 -0.51
C ARG A 35 -10.21 11.19 0.91
N PHE A 36 -10.28 12.47 1.25
CA PHE A 36 -9.80 12.95 2.54
C PHE A 36 -10.87 12.92 3.64
N THR A 37 -10.46 12.52 4.84
CA THR A 37 -11.23 12.64 6.09
C THR A 37 -10.41 13.44 7.11
N GLY A 38 -11.06 14.21 7.99
CA GLY A 38 -10.37 14.90 9.09
C GLY A 38 -9.70 16.24 8.75
N THR A 39 -10.04 16.84 7.61
CA THR A 39 -9.60 18.19 7.19
C THR A 39 -8.07 18.42 7.24
N PRO A 40 -7.27 17.65 6.49
CA PRO A 40 -5.84 17.98 6.29
C PRO A 40 -5.67 19.40 5.76
N THR A 41 -4.58 20.06 6.14
CA THR A 41 -4.23 21.40 5.61
C THR A 41 -4.01 21.34 4.09
N PRO A 42 -4.10 22.47 3.37
CA PRO A 42 -3.81 22.48 1.94
C PRO A 42 -2.42 21.95 1.58
N SER A 43 -1.40 22.21 2.40
CA SER A 43 -0.03 21.71 2.19
C SER A 43 0.06 20.20 2.41
N GLN A 44 -0.61 19.67 3.44
CA GLN A 44 -0.71 18.22 3.65
C GLN A 44 -1.44 17.53 2.51
N GLN A 45 -2.53 18.12 2.00
CA GLN A 45 -3.22 17.58 0.81
C GLN A 45 -2.28 17.56 -0.42
N VAL A 46 -1.43 18.57 -0.59
CA VAL A 46 -0.42 18.57 -1.65
C VAL A 46 0.57 17.42 -1.46
N ALA A 47 1.04 17.16 -0.24
CA ALA A 47 1.93 16.03 0.07
C ALA A 47 1.29 14.67 -0.30
N PHE A 48 0.02 14.46 0.08
CA PHE A 48 -0.74 13.26 -0.32
C PHE A 48 -0.85 13.09 -1.82
N ASN A 49 -1.21 14.15 -2.54
CA ASN A 49 -1.32 14.09 -3.99
C ASN A 49 0.06 13.89 -4.67
N ALA A 50 1.13 14.44 -4.11
CA ALA A 50 2.48 14.24 -4.61
C ALA A 50 2.96 12.79 -4.46
N ALA A 51 2.67 12.16 -3.32
CA ALA A 51 2.94 10.74 -3.10
C ALA A 51 2.16 9.85 -4.08
N ALA A 52 0.87 10.14 -4.29
CA ALA A 52 0.05 9.44 -5.29
C ALA A 52 0.65 9.57 -6.69
N ALA A 53 0.94 10.80 -7.12
CA ALA A 53 1.56 11.04 -8.42
C ALA A 53 2.91 10.33 -8.57
N ARG A 54 3.70 10.21 -7.48
CA ARG A 54 4.97 9.48 -7.50
C ARG A 54 4.76 7.97 -7.68
N TRP A 55 3.81 7.37 -6.98
CA TRP A 55 3.46 5.96 -7.19
C TRP A 55 2.88 5.69 -8.58
N GLN A 56 2.12 6.63 -9.15
CA GLN A 56 1.63 6.55 -10.54
C GLN A 56 2.74 6.66 -11.60
N GLN A 57 3.94 7.16 -11.25
CA GLN A 57 5.12 7.06 -12.12
C GLN A 57 5.78 5.68 -12.04
N VAL A 58 5.64 4.99 -10.90
CA VAL A 58 6.18 3.66 -10.66
C VAL A 58 5.29 2.60 -11.31
N ILE A 59 3.97 2.69 -11.13
CA ILE A 59 2.99 1.75 -11.67
C ILE A 59 2.39 2.37 -12.92
N THR A 60 2.58 1.74 -14.08
CA THR A 60 2.34 2.39 -15.38
C THR A 60 1.05 1.97 -16.06
N GLN A 61 0.49 0.82 -15.70
CA GLN A 61 -0.70 0.26 -16.34
C GLN A 61 -1.82 0.11 -15.33
N GLY A 62 -2.95 0.74 -15.64
CA GLY A 62 -4.22 0.56 -14.96
C GLY A 62 -4.86 -0.80 -15.22
N PHE A 63 -5.87 -1.09 -14.41
CA PHE A 63 -6.73 -2.24 -14.39
C PHE A 63 -8.15 -1.78 -14.68
N ALA A 64 -8.97 -2.65 -15.25
CA ALA A 64 -10.35 -2.31 -15.49
C ALA A 64 -11.07 -1.86 -14.21
N SER A 65 -11.85 -0.80 -14.34
CA SER A 65 -12.59 -0.20 -13.24
C SER A 65 -13.61 -1.21 -12.67
N ILE A 66 -13.82 -1.16 -11.35
CA ILE A 66 -14.72 -2.06 -10.63
C ILE A 66 -15.75 -1.24 -9.86
N ASN A 67 -17.01 -1.65 -9.92
CA ASN A 67 -18.03 -1.08 -9.05
C ASN A 67 -17.91 -1.63 -7.64
N LEU A 68 -17.71 -0.76 -6.66
CA LEU A 68 -17.72 -1.08 -5.24
C LEU A 68 -18.95 -0.50 -4.56
N ASN A 69 -19.49 -1.24 -3.59
CA ASN A 69 -20.54 -0.77 -2.69
C ASN A 69 -20.30 -1.34 -1.31
N PHE A 70 -20.00 -0.48 -0.33
CA PHE A 70 -19.77 -0.87 1.05
C PHE A 70 -20.28 0.20 2.03
N PRO A 71 -20.76 -0.21 3.22
CA PRO A 71 -21.26 0.72 4.22
C PRO A 71 -20.14 1.51 4.89
N ALA A 72 -20.50 2.56 5.64
CA ALA A 72 -19.54 3.25 6.50
C ALA A 72 -18.95 2.28 7.53
N ASN A 73 -17.72 2.55 7.95
CA ASN A 73 -16.94 1.69 8.84
C ASN A 73 -16.66 0.27 8.28
N ALA A 74 -16.85 0.05 6.98
CA ALA A 74 -16.55 -1.23 6.36
C ALA A 74 -15.07 -1.59 6.43
N CYS A 75 -14.16 -0.60 6.49
CA CYS A 75 -12.73 -0.83 6.69
C CYS A 75 -12.31 -0.72 8.16
N ALA A 76 -12.27 0.51 8.66
CA ALA A 76 -12.01 0.88 10.04
C ALA A 76 -13.09 1.87 10.51
N SER A 77 -13.20 2.06 11.82
CA SER A 77 -14.14 3.03 12.39
C SER A 77 -13.80 4.45 11.94
N GLY A 78 -14.81 5.26 11.61
CA GLY A 78 -14.63 6.65 11.17
C GLY A 78 -14.59 6.84 9.65
N PHE A 79 -14.54 5.77 8.86
CA PHE A 79 -14.48 5.86 7.40
C PHE A 79 -15.86 5.90 6.73
N PRO A 80 -16.05 6.76 5.70
CA PRO A 80 -17.33 6.91 5.04
C PRO A 80 -17.69 5.73 4.13
N ALA A 81 -18.99 5.55 3.91
CA ALA A 81 -19.51 4.60 2.93
C ALA A 81 -19.04 4.95 1.51
N PHE A 82 -19.10 3.99 0.60
CA PHE A 82 -18.83 4.22 -0.83
C PHE A 82 -19.80 3.41 -1.69
N SER A 83 -20.26 4.01 -2.78
CA SER A 83 -21.03 3.35 -3.82
C SER A 83 -20.71 4.02 -5.16
N GLY A 84 -19.98 3.33 -6.02
CA GLY A 84 -19.54 3.90 -7.30
C GLY A 84 -18.54 3.01 -8.04
N SER A 85 -18.06 3.50 -9.18
CA SER A 85 -16.95 2.88 -9.91
C SER A 85 -15.64 3.37 -9.33
N VAL A 86 -14.70 2.44 -9.12
CA VAL A 86 -13.30 2.73 -8.78
C VAL A 86 -12.46 2.37 -9.98
N ASP A 87 -11.75 3.37 -10.51
CA ASP A 87 -10.65 3.15 -11.42
C ASP A 87 -9.40 2.85 -10.60
N ASP A 88 -8.69 1.76 -10.91
CA ASP A 88 -7.49 1.30 -10.20
C ASP A 88 -7.55 1.14 -8.68
N ILE A 89 -7.43 2.21 -7.92
CA ILE A 89 -7.51 2.17 -6.46
C ILE A 89 -8.16 3.43 -5.89
N LEU A 90 -9.05 3.22 -4.92
CA LEU A 90 -9.53 4.26 -4.02
C LEU A 90 -8.75 4.16 -2.71
N ILE A 91 -8.19 5.28 -2.25
CA ILE A 91 -7.56 5.37 -0.93
C ILE A 91 -8.26 6.44 -0.11
N ASP A 92 -8.80 6.05 1.04
CA ASP A 92 -9.24 7.03 2.04
C ASP A 92 -8.03 7.45 2.89
N ALA A 93 -7.66 8.73 2.80
CA ALA A 93 -6.61 9.34 3.60
C ALA A 93 -7.23 10.15 4.75
N ALA A 94 -6.95 9.77 5.98
CA ALA A 94 -7.54 10.39 7.16
C ALA A 94 -6.47 11.03 8.05
N VAL A 95 -6.75 12.26 8.49
CA VAL A 95 -5.97 12.94 9.54
C VAL A 95 -6.83 12.99 10.79
N VAL A 96 -6.47 12.22 11.81
CA VAL A 96 -7.31 11.99 13.00
C VAL A 96 -6.47 12.03 14.27
N SER A 97 -7.10 12.13 15.44
CA SER A 97 -6.39 11.94 16.70
C SER A 97 -6.23 10.45 16.97
N ILE A 98 -4.99 10.00 17.22
CA ILE A 98 -4.68 8.59 17.50
C ILE A 98 -4.24 8.44 18.95
N ASP A 99 -3.02 8.87 19.30
CA ASP A 99 -2.46 8.74 20.64
C ASP A 99 -1.62 9.95 21.10
N GLY A 100 -1.51 10.98 20.27
CA GLY A 100 -0.77 12.20 20.56
C GLY A 100 0.69 12.12 20.09
N PRO A 101 1.52 13.11 20.44
CA PRO A 101 2.83 13.25 19.81
C PRO A 101 3.80 12.08 20.07
N GLY A 102 4.45 11.59 19.02
CA GLY A 102 5.57 10.64 19.09
C GLY A 102 5.20 9.18 19.39
N GLY A 103 3.90 8.85 19.35
CA GLY A 103 3.37 7.50 19.48
C GLY A 103 3.27 6.77 18.14
N ILE A 104 2.05 6.38 17.77
CA ILE A 104 1.72 5.77 16.49
C ILE A 104 1.59 6.89 15.44
N LEU A 105 2.48 6.93 14.44
CA LEU A 105 2.37 7.93 13.38
C LEU A 105 1.11 7.73 12.52
N GLY A 106 0.62 6.49 12.43
CA GLY A 106 -0.48 6.16 11.56
C GLY A 106 -0.81 4.68 11.42
N TYR A 107 -1.78 4.43 10.54
CA TYR A 107 -2.20 3.11 10.09
C TYR A 107 -2.25 3.12 8.58
N ALA A 108 -1.79 2.06 7.92
CA ALA A 108 -1.84 2.00 6.46
C ALA A 108 -2.01 0.57 5.98
N GLY A 109 -2.78 0.39 4.90
CA GLY A 109 -2.81 -0.89 4.20
C GLY A 109 -4.04 -1.14 3.32
N PRO A 110 -4.03 -2.28 2.62
CA PRO A 110 -5.16 -2.74 1.83
C PRO A 110 -6.38 -3.04 2.71
N CYS A 111 -7.55 -2.68 2.20
CA CYS A 111 -8.81 -3.03 2.83
C CYS A 111 -9.59 -4.07 2.02
N LEU A 112 -9.77 -3.81 0.73
CA LEU A 112 -10.41 -4.72 -0.22
C LEU A 112 -9.45 -4.96 -1.39
N THR A 113 -9.44 -6.21 -1.87
CA THR A 113 -8.62 -6.64 -3.00
C THR A 113 -9.48 -7.03 -4.19
N ARG A 114 -8.90 -6.90 -5.39
CA ARG A 114 -9.49 -7.31 -6.66
C ARG A 114 -9.57 -8.83 -6.70
N ASN A 115 -10.72 -9.36 -7.13
CA ASN A 115 -10.89 -10.81 -7.20
C ASN A 115 -9.95 -11.48 -8.21
N SER A 116 -9.58 -10.77 -9.26
CA SER A 116 -8.83 -11.29 -10.41
C SER A 116 -7.34 -11.48 -10.16
N ASN A 117 -6.75 -10.66 -9.30
CA ASN A 117 -5.30 -10.64 -9.10
C ASN A 117 -4.89 -10.33 -7.66
N ASP A 118 -5.83 -10.26 -6.70
CA ASP A 118 -5.54 -10.06 -5.29
C ASP A 118 -4.77 -8.75 -4.95
N LEU A 119 -4.72 -7.78 -5.88
CA LEU A 119 -4.16 -6.45 -5.66
C LEU A 119 -5.19 -5.54 -4.99
N THR A 120 -4.75 -4.50 -4.30
CA THR A 120 -5.63 -3.55 -3.61
C THR A 120 -6.56 -2.84 -4.61
N VAL A 121 -7.85 -2.75 -4.31
CA VAL A 121 -8.82 -1.88 -5.00
C VAL A 121 -9.36 -0.78 -4.08
N TYR A 122 -9.34 -1.03 -2.77
CA TYR A 122 -9.65 -0.03 -1.77
C TYR A 122 -8.72 -0.22 -0.57
N GLY A 123 -8.11 0.86 -0.11
CA GLY A 123 -7.28 0.87 1.09
C GLY A 123 -7.46 2.14 1.88
N ILE A 124 -6.85 2.18 3.06
CA ILE A 124 -6.91 3.37 3.92
C ILE A 124 -5.51 3.70 4.43
N MET A 125 -5.30 4.98 4.70
CA MET A 125 -4.17 5.46 5.48
C MET A 125 -4.67 6.52 6.48
N GLU A 126 -4.33 6.34 7.74
CA GLU A 126 -4.64 7.23 8.86
C GLU A 126 -3.33 7.80 9.38
N PHE A 127 -3.30 9.09 9.70
CA PHE A 127 -2.15 9.72 10.33
C PHE A 127 -2.57 10.48 11.58
N ASP A 128 -1.72 10.46 12.63
CA ASP A 128 -1.98 11.27 13.82
C ASP A 128 -1.81 12.75 13.50
N SER A 129 -2.93 13.47 13.60
CA SER A 129 -2.99 14.92 13.52
C SER A 129 -1.98 15.64 14.44
N ALA A 130 -1.59 15.03 15.56
CA ALA A 130 -0.62 15.57 16.50
C ALA A 130 0.83 15.57 15.97
N ASP A 131 1.16 14.67 15.03
CA ASP A 131 2.52 14.49 14.51
C ASP A 131 2.73 15.18 13.16
N LEU A 132 1.66 15.40 12.40
CA LEU A 132 1.73 15.92 11.02
C LEU A 132 2.45 17.26 10.90
N ALA A 133 2.20 18.20 11.81
CA ALA A 133 2.85 19.50 11.78
C ALA A 133 4.36 19.40 12.02
N SER A 134 4.79 18.46 12.87
CA SER A 134 6.20 18.22 13.15
C SER A 134 6.90 17.50 12.00
N LEU A 135 6.24 16.51 11.38
CA LEU A 135 6.73 15.84 10.16
C LEU A 135 6.84 16.81 8.98
N GLU A 136 5.88 17.72 8.83
CA GLU A 136 5.91 18.75 7.80
C GLU A 136 7.05 19.73 8.04
N ALA A 137 7.23 20.18 9.29
CA ALA A 137 8.32 21.09 9.66
C ALA A 137 9.71 20.45 9.55
N SER A 138 9.83 19.13 9.71
CA SER A 138 11.09 18.39 9.52
C SER A 138 11.36 18.01 8.06
N GLY A 139 10.39 18.22 7.16
CA GLY A 139 10.47 17.83 5.75
C GLY A 139 10.30 16.32 5.52
N GLN A 140 9.85 15.56 6.52
CA GLN A 140 9.67 14.10 6.42
C GLN A 140 8.25 13.69 6.01
N LEU A 141 7.27 14.60 6.08
CA LEU A 141 5.87 14.26 5.80
C LEU A 141 5.68 13.59 4.43
N ASP A 142 6.32 14.13 3.39
CA ASP A 142 6.20 13.60 2.02
C ASP A 142 6.70 12.14 1.93
N GLU A 143 7.82 11.84 2.61
CA GLU A 143 8.43 10.51 2.63
C GLU A 143 7.59 9.51 3.43
N VAL A 144 7.06 9.92 4.60
CA VAL A 144 6.14 9.06 5.38
C VAL A 144 4.89 8.76 4.56
N ILE A 145 4.26 9.76 3.94
CA ILE A 145 3.05 9.52 3.14
C ILE A 145 3.34 8.60 1.96
N PHE A 146 4.47 8.81 1.26
CA PHE A 146 4.88 7.94 0.17
C PHE A 146 5.10 6.50 0.63
N HIS A 147 5.78 6.31 1.77
CA HIS A 147 5.97 5.02 2.41
C HIS A 147 4.64 4.32 2.72
N GLU A 148 3.73 4.99 3.43
CA GLU A 148 2.44 4.43 3.82
C GLU A 148 1.59 4.05 2.63
N MET A 149 1.62 4.87 1.58
CA MET A 149 0.91 4.56 0.34
C MET A 149 1.47 3.29 -0.32
N GLY A 150 2.77 2.99 -0.18
CA GLY A 150 3.36 1.72 -0.59
C GLY A 150 2.75 0.52 0.14
N HIS A 151 2.50 0.65 1.44
CA HIS A 151 1.78 -0.38 2.21
C HIS A 151 0.33 -0.55 1.77
N VAL A 152 -0.37 0.55 1.43
CA VAL A 152 -1.72 0.49 0.85
C VAL A 152 -1.73 -0.27 -0.47
N LEU A 153 -0.73 -0.04 -1.32
CA LEU A 153 -0.54 -0.76 -2.59
C LEU A 153 -0.11 -2.22 -2.40
N GLY A 154 0.24 -2.63 -1.17
CA GLY A 154 0.37 -4.02 -0.77
C GLY A 154 1.76 -4.48 -0.35
N ILE A 155 2.75 -3.58 -0.29
CA ILE A 155 4.08 -3.91 0.23
C ILE A 155 3.96 -4.43 1.67
N GLY A 156 4.58 -5.59 1.93
CA GLY A 156 4.52 -6.29 3.22
C GLY A 156 3.27 -7.13 3.39
N THR A 157 2.08 -6.52 3.32
CA THR A 157 0.82 -7.20 3.69
C THR A 157 0.24 -8.12 2.62
N LEU A 158 0.51 -7.86 1.33
CA LEU A 158 0.04 -8.72 0.22
C LEU A 158 1.08 -9.77 -0.23
N TRP A 159 2.31 -9.74 0.30
CA TRP A 159 3.39 -10.67 -0.11
C TRP A 159 3.03 -12.15 0.02
N ASN A 160 2.27 -12.52 1.06
CA ASN A 160 1.74 -13.87 1.27
C ASN A 160 0.20 -13.93 1.27
N TYR A 161 -0.45 -12.99 0.60
CA TYR A 161 -1.89 -13.03 0.37
C TYR A 161 -2.15 -13.72 -0.97
N ASN A 162 -2.54 -15.00 -0.93
CA ASN A 162 -2.60 -15.92 -2.08
C ASN A 162 -1.32 -16.03 -2.90
N ARG A 163 -0.20 -15.71 -2.26
CA ARG A 163 1.13 -15.66 -2.84
C ARG A 163 2.10 -16.30 -1.86
N SER A 164 3.32 -16.54 -2.33
CA SER A 164 4.39 -17.07 -1.50
C SER A 164 5.66 -16.27 -1.73
N LEU A 165 5.56 -14.94 -1.58
CA LEU A 165 6.69 -14.04 -1.78
C LEU A 165 7.50 -13.82 -0.50
N LEU A 166 7.00 -14.20 0.67
CA LEU A 166 7.73 -14.09 1.94
C LEU A 166 7.97 -15.47 2.55
N SER A 167 9.22 -15.77 2.89
CA SER A 167 9.62 -16.99 3.60
C SER A 167 10.25 -16.67 4.95
N GLY A 168 10.05 -17.55 5.93
CA GLY A 168 10.64 -17.39 7.25
C GLY A 168 10.02 -16.25 8.08
N ALA A 169 8.80 -15.80 7.76
CA ALA A 169 8.05 -14.91 8.63
C ALA A 169 8.00 -15.47 10.06
N GLY A 170 8.10 -14.61 11.07
CA GLY A 170 8.23 -15.05 12.47
C GLY A 170 9.63 -15.52 12.91
N THR A 171 10.57 -15.74 11.97
CA THR A 171 11.91 -16.28 12.30
C THR A 171 13.00 -15.21 12.36
N PRO A 172 14.21 -15.50 12.88
CA PRO A 172 15.32 -14.54 12.85
C PRO A 172 15.79 -14.12 11.44
N ASN A 173 15.41 -14.82 10.37
CA ASN A 173 15.86 -14.51 9.01
C ASN A 173 14.73 -14.64 7.98
N PRO A 174 13.70 -13.77 8.02
CA PRO A 174 12.71 -13.71 6.95
C PRO A 174 13.36 -13.15 5.67
N THR A 175 12.93 -13.66 4.52
CA THR A 175 13.41 -13.23 3.21
C THR A 175 12.29 -13.17 2.18
N PHE A 176 12.39 -12.21 1.27
CA PHE A 176 11.46 -12.06 0.15
C PHE A 176 11.98 -12.80 -1.09
N LEU A 177 11.09 -13.56 -1.74
CA LEU A 177 11.37 -14.56 -2.75
C LEU A 177 11.05 -14.10 -4.19
N GLY A 178 10.42 -12.93 -4.35
CA GLY A 178 10.00 -12.43 -5.65
C GLY A 178 11.18 -12.28 -6.62
N THR A 179 11.03 -12.82 -7.82
CA THR A 179 12.15 -12.96 -8.77
C THR A 179 12.67 -11.60 -9.24
N ASN A 180 11.79 -10.62 -9.39
CA ASN A 180 12.16 -9.29 -9.86
C ASN A 180 12.89 -8.50 -8.77
N ALA A 181 12.38 -8.48 -7.53
CA ALA A 181 13.08 -7.86 -6.41
C ALA A 181 14.44 -8.53 -6.14
N VAL A 182 14.50 -9.86 -6.19
CA VAL A 182 15.75 -10.62 -6.02
C VAL A 182 16.78 -10.28 -7.09
N ARG A 183 16.37 -10.12 -8.35
CA ARG A 183 17.25 -9.67 -9.43
C ARG A 183 17.89 -8.31 -9.12
N GLU A 184 17.09 -7.34 -8.70
CA GLU A 184 17.60 -5.99 -8.38
C GLU A 184 18.46 -5.98 -7.11
N TRP A 185 18.11 -6.79 -6.11
CA TRP A 185 18.93 -6.98 -4.90
C TRP A 185 20.32 -7.52 -5.23
N GLN A 186 20.41 -8.51 -6.12
CA GLN A 186 21.69 -9.07 -6.57
C GLN A 186 22.48 -8.08 -7.42
N ALA A 187 21.81 -7.23 -8.21
CA ALA A 187 22.45 -6.16 -8.96
C ALA A 187 23.10 -5.09 -8.06
N LEU A 188 22.59 -4.90 -6.84
CA LEU A 188 23.19 -4.03 -5.82
C LEU A 188 24.37 -4.68 -5.06
N GLY A 189 24.74 -5.93 -5.38
CA GLY A 189 25.79 -6.69 -4.70
C GLY A 189 25.28 -7.59 -3.57
N GLY A 190 23.96 -7.68 -3.41
CA GLY A 190 23.32 -8.63 -2.52
C GLY A 190 23.52 -10.10 -2.94
N SER A 191 23.21 -11.03 -2.04
CA SER A 191 23.24 -12.47 -2.33
C SER A 191 21.96 -13.15 -1.85
N GLY A 192 21.57 -14.24 -2.53
CA GLY A 192 20.35 -14.99 -2.20
C GLY A 192 19.07 -14.17 -2.38
N ASN A 193 18.11 -14.41 -1.48
CA ASN A 193 16.82 -13.72 -1.42
C ASN A 193 16.94 -12.39 -0.68
N VAL A 194 15.96 -11.48 -0.87
CA VAL A 194 16.03 -10.14 -0.28
C VAL A 194 15.79 -10.22 1.24
N PRO A 195 16.68 -9.69 2.10
CA PRO A 195 16.46 -9.68 3.54
C PRO A 195 15.26 -8.82 3.95
N VAL A 196 14.34 -9.42 4.70
CA VAL A 196 13.18 -8.73 5.30
C VAL A 196 13.47 -8.43 6.76
N GLU A 197 12.86 -7.38 7.29
CA GLU A 197 13.01 -6.94 8.68
C GLU A 197 12.58 -8.04 9.65
N ASN A 198 13.46 -8.35 10.60
CA ASN A 198 13.32 -9.44 11.56
C ASN A 198 13.13 -8.96 13.01
N THR A 199 13.20 -7.65 13.22
CA THR A 199 13.00 -6.96 14.50
C THR A 199 11.78 -6.04 14.46
N GLY A 200 11.48 -5.37 15.57
CA GLY A 200 10.31 -4.49 15.70
C GLY A 200 9.00 -5.22 15.98
N GLY A 201 7.91 -4.44 16.03
CA GLY A 201 6.55 -4.94 16.28
C GLY A 201 5.87 -5.47 15.02
N SER A 202 4.58 -5.82 15.14
CA SER A 202 3.77 -6.32 14.01
C SER A 202 3.61 -5.32 12.87
N GLY A 203 3.83 -4.04 13.12
CA GLY A 203 3.86 -2.99 12.12
C GLY A 203 5.16 -2.94 11.31
N THR A 204 6.27 -3.40 11.88
CA THR A 204 7.60 -3.27 11.27
C THR A 204 8.10 -4.61 10.73
N ARG A 205 8.07 -5.62 11.59
CA ARG A 205 8.61 -6.94 11.32
C ARG A 205 7.87 -7.62 10.17
N ASP A 206 8.60 -8.38 9.35
CA ASP A 206 8.08 -9.15 8.21
C ASP A 206 7.43 -8.32 7.09
N SER A 207 7.41 -6.98 7.19
CA SER A 207 6.68 -6.11 6.26
C SER A 207 7.53 -5.00 5.62
N HIS A 208 8.80 -4.92 6.01
CA HIS A 208 9.77 -3.93 5.58
C HIS A 208 11.04 -4.60 5.09
N TRP A 209 11.85 -3.87 4.31
CA TRP A 209 13.23 -4.29 4.08
C TRP A 209 14.03 -4.23 5.37
N ARG A 210 15.01 -5.12 5.51
CA ARG A 210 15.83 -5.19 6.72
C ARG A 210 16.66 -3.91 6.87
N GLU A 211 16.38 -3.16 7.94
CA GLU A 211 17.01 -1.88 8.22
C GLU A 211 18.54 -2.00 8.27
N SER A 212 19.06 -3.04 8.92
CA SER A 212 20.50 -3.28 9.06
C SER A 212 21.22 -3.61 7.74
N VAL A 213 20.46 -3.79 6.65
CA VAL A 213 20.98 -4.12 5.31
C VAL A 213 20.72 -2.98 4.34
N PHE A 214 19.52 -2.40 4.37
CA PHE A 214 19.09 -1.39 3.41
C PHE A 214 19.33 0.05 3.89
N ASN A 215 19.47 0.27 5.20
CA ASN A 215 19.59 1.59 5.80
C ASN A 215 18.48 2.54 5.32
N ASN A 216 18.82 3.57 4.55
CA ASN A 216 17.93 4.66 4.16
C ASN A 216 17.05 4.33 2.95
N GLU A 217 16.78 3.05 2.66
CA GLU A 217 15.83 2.73 1.59
C GLU A 217 14.41 3.05 2.09
N ILE A 218 13.60 3.67 1.23
CA ILE A 218 12.31 4.25 1.66
C ILE A 218 11.35 3.25 2.33
N MET A 219 11.41 1.95 2.01
CA MET A 219 10.53 0.91 2.57
C MET A 219 11.18 0.12 3.71
N THR A 220 12.19 0.66 4.39
CA THR A 220 12.58 0.18 5.71
C THR A 220 11.68 0.78 6.80
N GLY A 221 11.70 0.23 8.01
CA GLY A 221 10.81 0.67 9.11
C GLY A 221 11.20 2.01 9.75
N PHE A 222 12.17 2.72 9.19
CA PHE A 222 12.76 3.93 9.72
C PHE A 222 13.03 4.91 8.58
N LEU A 223 12.82 6.21 8.83
CA LEU A 223 13.30 7.26 7.93
C LEU A 223 14.61 7.83 8.46
N ASP A 224 15.65 7.77 7.63
CA ASP A 224 16.92 8.44 7.92
C ASP A 224 16.75 9.95 7.76
N SER A 225 17.48 10.73 8.57
CA SER A 225 17.64 12.16 8.28
C SER A 225 18.38 12.32 6.94
N GLY A 226 17.77 13.03 5.99
CA GLY A 226 18.32 13.20 4.65
C GLY A 226 17.43 12.54 3.61
N ALA A 227 18.03 11.93 2.59
CA ALA A 227 17.28 11.28 1.52
C ALA A 227 16.93 9.84 1.86
N ASN A 228 15.67 9.47 1.69
CA ASN A 228 15.18 8.10 1.75
C ASN A 228 14.78 7.61 0.35
N PRO A 229 15.73 7.15 -0.50
CA PRO A 229 15.48 6.78 -1.88
C PRO A 229 14.55 5.57 -2.07
N LEU A 230 13.71 5.64 -3.10
CA LEU A 230 13.02 4.48 -3.67
C LEU A 230 13.98 3.65 -4.51
N SER A 231 14.31 2.44 -4.05
CA SER A 231 15.18 1.53 -4.79
C SER A 231 14.45 0.76 -5.88
N LYS A 232 15.22 0.23 -6.84
CA LYS A 232 14.72 -0.77 -7.80
C LYS A 232 14.27 -2.07 -7.13
N VAL A 233 14.76 -2.38 -5.92
CA VAL A 233 14.31 -3.57 -5.17
C VAL A 233 12.85 -3.43 -4.78
N THR A 234 12.47 -2.26 -4.25
CA THR A 234 11.08 -1.92 -3.95
C THR A 234 10.19 -1.98 -5.19
N ILE A 235 10.62 -1.37 -6.30
CA ILE A 235 9.87 -1.43 -7.57
C ILE A 235 9.71 -2.88 -8.07
N GLY A 236 10.75 -3.71 -7.93
CA GLY A 236 10.67 -5.13 -8.27
C GLY A 236 9.67 -5.90 -7.41
N SER A 237 9.53 -5.55 -6.14
CA SER A 237 8.51 -6.16 -5.28
C SER A 237 7.08 -5.84 -5.75
N MET A 238 6.87 -4.66 -6.36
CA MET A 238 5.59 -4.30 -6.98
C MET A 238 5.32 -5.12 -8.24
N GLU A 239 6.34 -5.36 -9.07
CA GLU A 239 6.23 -6.26 -10.22
C GLU A 239 5.91 -7.70 -9.78
N ASP A 240 6.56 -8.18 -8.72
CA ASP A 240 6.32 -9.50 -8.14
C ASP A 240 4.90 -9.65 -7.54
N LEU A 241 4.29 -8.55 -7.08
CA LEU A 241 2.88 -8.53 -6.70
C LEU A 241 1.94 -8.67 -7.92
N GLY A 242 2.38 -8.24 -9.09
CA GLY A 242 1.63 -8.29 -10.36
C GLY A 242 1.31 -6.94 -10.97
N TYR A 243 1.94 -5.85 -10.52
CA TYR A 243 1.83 -4.54 -11.16
C TYR A 243 2.74 -4.45 -12.39
N SER A 244 2.32 -3.70 -13.41
CA SER A 244 3.24 -3.26 -14.47
C SER A 244 4.01 -2.04 -13.97
N VAL A 245 5.34 -2.12 -13.99
CA VAL A 245 6.19 -1.11 -13.35
C VAL A 245 7.17 -0.41 -14.29
N ASN A 246 7.64 0.78 -13.89
CA ASN A 246 8.71 1.52 -14.53
C ASN A 246 9.94 1.62 -13.60
N TYR A 247 10.96 0.81 -13.87
CA TYR A 247 12.23 0.84 -13.12
C TYR A 247 13.04 2.14 -13.27
N SER A 248 12.75 2.97 -14.27
CA SER A 248 13.39 4.29 -14.38
C SER A 248 12.84 5.31 -13.39
N ALA A 249 11.72 5.00 -12.72
CA ALA A 249 11.19 5.80 -11.63
C ALA A 249 11.99 5.64 -10.33
N ALA A 250 12.90 4.67 -10.21
CA ALA A 250 13.74 4.51 -9.02
C ALA A 250 14.67 5.71 -8.82
N ASP A 251 14.95 6.03 -7.56
CA ASP A 251 15.98 6.99 -7.19
C ASP A 251 17.37 6.33 -7.26
N PRO A 252 18.45 7.12 -7.42
CA PRO A 252 19.80 6.62 -7.24
C PRO A 252 19.97 6.01 -5.83
N TYR A 253 20.30 4.72 -5.79
CA TYR A 253 20.48 3.99 -4.54
C TYR A 253 21.59 2.96 -4.67
N THR A 254 22.37 2.81 -3.60
CA THR A 254 23.35 1.75 -3.41
C THR A 254 23.23 1.24 -1.99
N LEU A 255 23.56 -0.03 -1.74
CA LEU A 255 23.64 -0.53 -0.38
C LEU A 255 24.62 0.30 0.45
N PRO A 256 24.34 0.51 1.75
CA PRO A 256 25.25 1.19 2.64
C PRO A 256 26.62 0.50 2.58
N GLY A 257 27.64 1.27 2.20
CA GLY A 257 29.03 0.82 2.31
C GLY A 257 29.45 0.69 3.78
N PRO A 258 30.74 0.41 4.06
CA PRO A 258 31.25 0.33 5.43
C PRO A 258 31.25 1.67 6.20
N ALA A 259 30.74 2.75 5.60
CA ALA A 259 30.61 4.06 6.24
C ALA A 259 29.52 4.03 7.32
N PRO A 260 29.58 4.92 8.32
CA PRO A 260 28.57 4.96 9.38
C PRO A 260 27.20 5.24 8.79
N MET A 261 26.21 4.44 9.20
CA MET A 261 24.78 4.68 8.97
C MET A 261 24.37 6.06 9.50
N SER A 262 23.28 6.64 8.98
CA SER A 262 22.80 7.95 9.44
C SER A 262 22.62 7.96 10.97
N ALA A 263 23.09 9.03 11.61
CA ALA A 263 23.11 9.13 13.06
C ALA A 263 21.73 9.43 13.67
N SER A 264 20.75 9.85 12.86
CA SER A 264 19.39 10.15 13.30
C SER A 264 18.36 9.47 12.40
N LYS A 265 17.49 8.67 13.01
CA LYS A 265 16.42 7.94 12.34
C LYS A 265 15.09 8.12 13.07
N THR A 266 14.02 8.33 12.32
CA THR A 266 12.65 8.41 12.82
C THR A 266 11.99 7.04 12.64
N PRO A 267 11.66 6.30 13.71
CA PRO A 267 10.88 5.08 13.57
C PRO A 267 9.47 5.43 13.10
N LEU A 268 8.95 4.68 12.12
CA LEU A 268 7.64 4.97 11.55
C LEU A 268 6.48 4.59 12.49
N ASN A 269 6.66 3.60 13.37
CA ASN A 269 5.66 3.19 14.37
C ASN A 269 4.22 3.03 13.83
N ILE A 270 4.08 2.52 12.61
CA ILE A 270 2.80 2.33 11.95
C ILE A 270 2.18 0.99 12.32
N ILE A 271 0.85 0.90 12.27
CA ILE A 271 0.14 -0.38 12.28
C ILE A 271 -0.37 -0.72 10.88
N LEU A 272 0.06 -1.88 10.37
CA LEU A 272 -0.33 -2.32 9.03
C LEU A 272 -1.69 -3.01 9.01
N ILE A 273 -2.53 -2.56 8.09
CA ILE A 273 -3.86 -3.11 7.84
C ILE A 273 -3.74 -4.24 6.83
N LYS A 274 -4.38 -5.37 7.13
CA LYS A 274 -4.44 -6.53 6.23
C LYS A 274 -5.77 -6.52 5.47
N PRO A 275 -5.80 -7.02 4.23
CA PRO A 275 -7.02 -7.04 3.44
C PRO A 275 -8.11 -7.85 4.15
N LYS A 276 -9.36 -7.41 4.01
CA LYS A 276 -10.53 -8.13 4.54
C LYS A 276 -10.89 -9.31 3.66
N GLY A 277 -11.35 -10.36 4.31
CA GLY A 277 -11.69 -11.63 3.69
C GLY A 277 -10.59 -12.67 3.87
N SER A 278 -10.99 -13.94 3.90
CA SER A 278 -10.07 -15.06 3.78
C SER A 278 -9.99 -15.44 2.31
N ARG A 279 -8.77 -15.62 1.80
CA ARG A 279 -8.53 -16.38 0.58
C ARG A 279 -7.44 -17.40 0.85
#